data_AF-A0A8H3NB72-F1
#
_entry.id   AF-A0A8H3NB72-F1
#
_cell.length_a   1.000
_cell.length_b   1.000
_cell.length_c   1.000
_cell.angle_alpha   90.00
_cell.angle_beta   90.00
_cell.angle_gamma   90.00
#
_symmetry.space_group_name_H-M   'P 1'
#
loop_
_entity.id
_entity.type
_entity.pdbx_description
1 polymer ?
#
loop_
_entity_poly.entity_id
_entity_poly.type
_entity_poly.pdbx_seq_one_letter_code
_entity_poly.pdbx_strand_id
1 'polypeptide(L)'
;MAGAEGNIRIGELILLIDCDTRVPVDCLLYGALEMHESPEVAILQHGSGVMQVVHNLFEDGITYFTNVVYTAIKYGVGSGDVSPFVGHNAFLRWKAMQSIQFVDPSDGLTKWWSDAHVSEDFDISLRLQMHGMVVRLATYHNGEFKEGVSLTLYDELTRWEKYAYGCNELVFHPFYQWFYKGPVTRLFLRFLWSNMPVTSKVTIVAYIFTYYAIGSGMLLATVNYILLGLFDSDIDHLYLPSWGIWCSLVVVFNGFSSIAFSMVRHQLREETFWRALLDAVKWLPFLIIYFGGISLNCAKAILCHAFSINLEWASTAKEMGPTGFYIGMDKMVRRFKWTWAICLVLAGVMIYFAVGAPWGWTITPGPYSTANVAIAPLAIQICSSSFLPFFLGLN
;
A
#
# COMPACT_ATOMS: atom_id res chain seq x y z
N MET A 1 4.97 -22.55 -16.27
CA MET A 1 4.66 -21.76 -17.49
C MET A 1 3.62 -22.53 -18.28
N ALA A 2 2.44 -21.95 -18.49
CA ALA A 2 1.56 -22.45 -19.55
C ALA A 2 2.19 -22.03 -20.88
N GLY A 3 2.78 -22.98 -21.61
CA GLY A 3 3.31 -22.74 -22.94
C GLY A 3 2.17 -22.76 -23.96
N ALA A 4 2.02 -21.70 -24.73
CA ALA A 4 1.19 -21.73 -25.93
C ALA A 4 2.05 -22.26 -27.09
N GLU A 5 1.78 -23.47 -27.57
CA GLU A 5 2.41 -24.02 -28.77
C GLU A 5 1.55 -23.75 -30.02
N GLY A 6 2.20 -23.53 -31.17
CA GLY A 6 1.54 -23.32 -32.46
C GLY A 6 1.57 -21.88 -32.97
N ASN A 7 0.73 -21.60 -33.98
CA ASN A 7 0.64 -20.27 -34.59
C ASN A 7 -0.15 -19.31 -33.69
N ILE A 8 0.56 -18.50 -32.90
CA ILE A 8 -0.03 -17.47 -32.05
C ILE A 8 -0.43 -16.28 -32.92
N ARG A 9 -1.71 -15.86 -32.81
CA ARG A 9 -2.19 -14.60 -33.37
C ARG A 9 -2.60 -13.68 -32.23
N ILE A 10 -2.09 -12.46 -32.24
CA ILE A 10 -2.44 -11.43 -31.26
C ILE A 10 -3.46 -10.50 -31.93
N GLY A 11 -4.61 -10.32 -31.27
CA GLY A 11 -5.64 -9.39 -31.70
C GLY A 11 -5.26 -7.92 -31.44
N GLU A 12 -6.09 -6.99 -31.89
CA GLU A 12 -5.88 -5.56 -31.62
C GLU A 12 -5.98 -5.22 -30.13
N LEU A 13 -6.87 -5.91 -29.42
CA LEU A 13 -7.15 -5.72 -28.00
C LEU A 13 -6.82 -6.99 -27.23
N ILE A 14 -6.25 -6.82 -26.05
CA ILE A 14 -5.89 -7.90 -25.13
C ILE A 14 -6.64 -7.66 -23.83
N LEU A 15 -7.41 -8.65 -23.38
CA LEU A 15 -8.02 -8.64 -22.05
C LEU A 15 -7.08 -9.33 -21.06
N LEU A 16 -6.62 -8.60 -20.06
CA LEU A 16 -5.77 -9.10 -18.99
C LEU A 16 -6.61 -9.37 -17.74
N ILE A 17 -6.58 -10.61 -17.26
CA ILE A 17 -7.39 -11.09 -16.14
C ILE A 17 -6.55 -12.03 -15.26
N ASP A 18 -6.72 -11.90 -13.94
CA ASP A 18 -6.19 -12.85 -12.99
C ASP A 18 -7.06 -14.10 -12.86
N CYS A 19 -6.43 -15.23 -12.57
CA CYS A 19 -7.10 -16.53 -12.57
C CYS A 19 -8.19 -16.71 -11.49
N ASP A 20 -8.28 -15.82 -10.50
CA ASP A 20 -9.33 -15.77 -9.47
C ASP A 20 -10.36 -14.63 -9.70
N THR A 21 -10.29 -13.95 -10.84
CA THR A 21 -11.26 -12.92 -11.22
C THR A 21 -12.55 -13.54 -11.77
N ARG A 22 -13.69 -12.94 -11.41
CA ARG A 22 -14.94 -13.11 -12.16
C ARG A 22 -15.21 -11.89 -13.02
N VAL A 23 -15.61 -12.10 -14.26
CA VAL A 23 -15.90 -11.01 -15.20
C VAL A 23 -17.38 -10.98 -15.62
N PRO A 24 -17.91 -9.80 -15.96
CA PRO A 24 -19.25 -9.67 -16.53
C PRO A 24 -19.41 -10.44 -17.85
N VAL A 25 -20.61 -10.94 -18.12
CA VAL A 25 -20.91 -11.73 -19.35
C VAL A 25 -20.69 -10.89 -20.62
N ASP A 26 -20.95 -9.60 -20.53
CA ASP A 26 -20.90 -8.60 -21.60
C ASP A 26 -19.57 -7.83 -21.64
N CYS A 27 -18.58 -8.21 -20.82
CA CYS A 27 -17.34 -7.46 -20.68
C CYS A 27 -16.58 -7.30 -22.00
N LEU A 28 -16.53 -8.34 -22.84
CA LEU A 28 -15.84 -8.31 -24.12
C LEU A 28 -16.51 -7.34 -25.09
N LEU A 29 -17.85 -7.30 -25.12
CA LEU A 29 -18.60 -6.42 -26.01
C LEU A 29 -18.39 -4.96 -25.61
N TYR A 30 -18.59 -4.62 -24.34
CA TYR A 30 -18.45 -3.24 -23.89
C TYR A 30 -17.00 -2.77 -23.87
N GLY A 31 -16.06 -3.63 -23.47
CA GLY A 31 -14.63 -3.30 -23.50
C GLY A 31 -14.14 -3.03 -24.92
N ALA A 32 -14.55 -3.87 -25.89
CA ALA A 32 -14.23 -3.65 -27.29
C ALA A 32 -14.88 -2.38 -27.86
N LEU A 33 -16.15 -2.12 -27.51
CA LEU A 33 -16.88 -0.92 -27.96
C LEU A 33 -16.20 0.36 -27.45
N GLU A 34 -15.91 0.46 -26.15
CA GLU A 34 -15.25 1.63 -25.56
C GLU A 34 -13.87 1.87 -26.20
N MET A 35 -13.09 0.80 -26.39
CA MET A 35 -11.78 0.88 -27.06
C MET A 35 -11.90 1.19 -28.55
N HIS A 36 -13.02 0.90 -29.20
CA HIS A 36 -13.26 1.27 -30.59
C HIS A 36 -13.62 2.76 -30.73
N GLU A 37 -14.58 3.22 -29.91
CA GLU A 37 -15.06 4.61 -29.91
C GLU A 37 -14.00 5.60 -29.38
N SER A 38 -13.09 5.14 -28.53
CA SER A 38 -12.02 5.95 -27.92
C SER A 38 -10.62 5.47 -28.32
N PRO A 39 -10.14 5.80 -29.54
CA PRO A 39 -8.85 5.33 -30.06
C PRO A 39 -7.64 5.83 -29.26
N GLU A 40 -7.78 6.92 -28.50
CA GLU A 40 -6.75 7.48 -27.61
C GLU A 40 -6.50 6.65 -26.34
N VAL A 41 -7.44 5.77 -25.99
CA VAL A 41 -7.31 4.90 -24.80
C VAL A 41 -6.36 3.75 -25.13
N ALA A 42 -5.27 3.69 -24.35
CA ALA A 42 -4.29 2.61 -24.40
C ALA A 42 -4.63 1.48 -23.43
N ILE A 43 -5.14 1.83 -22.25
CA ILE A 43 -5.58 0.89 -21.23
C ILE A 43 -6.96 1.33 -20.73
N LEU A 44 -7.91 0.40 -20.77
CA LEU A 44 -9.20 0.52 -20.11
C LEU A 44 -9.21 -0.36 -18.87
N GLN A 45 -8.95 0.25 -17.71
CA GLN A 45 -9.02 -0.41 -16.40
C GLN A 45 -10.49 -0.48 -15.98
N HIS A 46 -10.99 -1.66 -15.62
CA HIS A 46 -12.31 -1.77 -15.00
C HIS A 46 -12.21 -1.59 -13.49
N GLY A 47 -13.19 -0.86 -12.93
CA GLY A 47 -13.40 -0.80 -11.49
C GLY A 47 -13.79 -2.18 -10.97
N SER A 48 -12.98 -2.72 -10.06
CA SER A 48 -13.23 -4.03 -9.46
C SER A 48 -14.21 -3.93 -8.29
N GLY A 49 -14.97 -5.00 -8.08
CA GLY A 49 -15.67 -5.30 -6.82
C GLY A 49 -14.92 -6.40 -6.05
N VAL A 50 -15.28 -6.58 -4.78
CA VAL A 50 -14.67 -7.62 -3.93
C VAL A 50 -15.50 -8.90 -3.97
N MET A 51 -14.85 -10.04 -4.20
CA MET A 51 -15.37 -11.38 -4.01
C MET A 51 -14.86 -11.92 -2.69
N GLN A 52 -15.76 -12.11 -1.73
CA GLN A 52 -15.46 -12.78 -0.47
C GLN A 52 -15.65 -14.29 -0.60
N VAL A 53 -14.85 -15.06 0.15
CA VAL A 53 -14.79 -16.52 0.09
C VAL A 53 -15.08 -17.14 1.47
N VAL A 54 -14.47 -16.65 2.54
CA VAL A 54 -14.46 -17.29 3.87
C VAL A 54 -15.40 -16.58 4.86
N HIS A 55 -15.61 -15.27 4.70
CA HIS A 55 -16.40 -14.41 5.58
C HIS A 55 -15.93 -14.43 7.04
N ASN A 56 -14.61 -14.37 7.24
CA ASN A 56 -14.02 -14.20 8.58
C ASN A 56 -13.74 -12.71 8.89
N LEU A 57 -13.45 -12.39 10.15
CA LEU A 57 -13.21 -11.00 10.60
C LEU A 57 -12.12 -10.29 9.79
N PHE A 58 -11.06 -11.01 9.43
CA PHE A 58 -9.95 -10.45 8.68
C PHE A 58 -10.33 -10.12 7.24
N GLU A 59 -10.95 -11.08 6.55
CA GLU A 59 -11.43 -10.91 5.18
C GLU A 59 -12.49 -9.82 5.08
N ASP A 60 -13.43 -9.75 6.03
CA ASP A 60 -14.43 -8.68 6.09
C ASP A 60 -13.78 -7.30 6.30
N GLY A 61 -12.76 -7.22 7.16
CA GLY A 61 -12.02 -5.97 7.42
C GLY A 61 -11.23 -5.49 6.21
N ILE A 62 -10.52 -6.40 5.52
CA ILE A 62 -9.83 -6.09 4.27
C ILE A 62 -10.84 -5.78 3.16
N THR A 63 -11.98 -6.47 3.09
CA THR A 63 -13.06 -6.16 2.14
C THR A 63 -13.55 -4.72 2.30
N TYR A 64 -13.78 -4.29 3.54
CA TYR A 64 -14.12 -2.90 3.82
C TYR A 64 -13.02 -1.95 3.33
N PHE A 65 -11.76 -2.21 3.70
CA PHE A 65 -10.62 -1.39 3.28
C PHE A 65 -10.49 -1.28 1.75
N THR A 66 -10.57 -2.40 1.04
CA THR A 66 -10.49 -2.45 -0.43
C THR A 66 -11.63 -1.65 -1.06
N ASN A 67 -12.85 -1.74 -0.54
CA ASN A 67 -13.97 -0.92 -1.03
C ASN A 67 -13.73 0.58 -0.80
N VAL A 68 -13.16 0.98 0.34
CA VAL A 68 -12.76 2.38 0.60
C VAL A 68 -11.75 2.85 -0.46
N VAL A 69 -10.75 2.04 -0.79
CA VAL A 69 -9.76 2.34 -1.83
C VAL A 69 -10.41 2.46 -3.21
N TYR A 70 -11.31 1.54 -3.59
CA TYR A 70 -12.02 1.60 -4.86
C TYR A 70 -12.91 2.84 -5.00
N THR A 71 -13.62 3.24 -3.94
CA THR A 71 -14.34 4.51 -3.93
C THR A 71 -13.39 5.70 -4.10
N ALA A 72 -12.26 5.72 -3.38
CA ALA A 72 -11.29 6.81 -3.46
C ALA A 72 -10.69 6.94 -4.87
N ILE A 73 -10.35 5.82 -5.52
CA ILE A 73 -9.86 5.79 -6.90
C ILE A 73 -10.94 6.34 -7.86
N LYS A 74 -12.19 5.86 -7.75
CA LYS A 74 -13.30 6.36 -8.58
C LYS A 74 -13.51 7.86 -8.41
N TYR A 75 -13.46 8.35 -7.18
CA TYR A 75 -13.61 9.76 -6.89
C TYR A 75 -12.45 10.60 -7.45
N GLY A 76 -11.20 10.15 -7.25
CA GLY A 76 -10.01 10.82 -7.77
C GLY A 76 -10.00 10.90 -9.28
N VAL A 77 -10.19 9.77 -9.96
CA VAL A 77 -10.23 9.70 -11.43
C VAL A 77 -11.42 10.49 -11.98
N GLY A 78 -12.60 10.39 -11.36
CA GLY A 78 -13.77 11.18 -11.73
C GLY A 78 -13.58 12.69 -11.55
N SER A 79 -12.62 13.10 -10.72
CA SER A 79 -12.24 14.50 -10.50
C SER A 79 -11.09 14.98 -11.39
N GLY A 80 -10.67 14.17 -12.37
CA GLY A 80 -9.64 14.53 -13.35
C GLY A 80 -8.24 13.98 -13.04
N ASP A 81 -8.11 13.05 -12.09
CA ASP A 81 -6.87 12.31 -11.90
C ASP A 81 -6.70 11.20 -12.96
N VAL A 82 -5.47 10.73 -13.17
CA VAL A 82 -5.19 9.61 -14.08
C VAL A 82 -5.61 8.29 -13.45
N SER A 83 -6.13 7.38 -14.27
CA SER A 83 -6.47 6.04 -13.78
C SER A 83 -5.19 5.26 -13.45
N PRO A 84 -5.17 4.53 -12.32
CA PRO A 84 -4.16 3.50 -12.12
C PRO A 84 -4.39 2.34 -13.10
N PHE A 85 -3.33 1.58 -13.34
CA PHE A 85 -3.38 0.26 -13.94
C PHE A 85 -2.85 -0.71 -12.89
N VAL A 86 -3.67 -1.69 -12.51
CA VAL A 86 -3.42 -2.58 -11.37
C VAL A 86 -3.05 -4.02 -11.80
N GLY A 87 -2.67 -4.19 -13.07
CA GLY A 87 -2.17 -5.47 -13.59
C GLY A 87 -3.23 -6.48 -14.00
N HIS A 88 -4.52 -6.21 -13.80
CA HIS A 88 -5.62 -7.11 -14.15
C HIS A 88 -6.93 -6.33 -14.38
N ASN A 89 -7.98 -7.02 -14.83
CA ASN A 89 -9.30 -6.45 -15.13
C ASN A 89 -9.23 -5.30 -16.13
N ALA A 90 -8.36 -5.43 -17.15
CA ALA A 90 -8.07 -4.35 -18.06
C ALA A 90 -8.02 -4.81 -19.51
N PHE A 91 -8.54 -3.96 -20.41
CA PHE A 91 -8.30 -4.10 -21.85
C PHE A 91 -7.10 -3.26 -22.24
N LEU A 92 -6.14 -3.88 -22.91
CA LEU A 92 -4.92 -3.25 -23.42
C LEU A 92 -5.01 -3.16 -24.94
N ARG A 93 -4.68 -1.98 -25.49
CA ARG A 93 -4.50 -1.83 -26.93
C ARG A 93 -3.12 -2.34 -27.32
N TRP A 94 -3.05 -3.38 -28.14
CA TRP A 94 -1.77 -3.99 -28.50
C TRP A 94 -0.81 -3.02 -29.18
N LYS A 95 -1.32 -2.19 -30.09
CA LYS A 95 -0.51 -1.14 -30.75
C LYS A 95 0.07 -0.12 -29.76
N ALA A 96 -0.64 0.18 -28.68
CA ALA A 96 -0.14 1.06 -27.62
C ALA A 96 0.93 0.37 -26.78
N MET A 97 0.79 -0.93 -26.50
CA MET A 97 1.85 -1.69 -25.81
C MET A 97 3.12 -1.73 -26.65
N GLN A 98 3.00 -1.95 -27.97
CA GLN A 98 4.15 -1.96 -28.88
C GLN A 98 4.92 -0.64 -28.91
N SER A 99 4.27 0.51 -28.69
CA SER A 99 4.95 1.81 -28.75
C SER A 99 5.86 2.08 -27.55
N ILE A 100 5.65 1.38 -26.42
CA ILE A 100 6.46 1.51 -25.21
C ILE A 100 7.49 0.40 -25.03
N GLN A 101 7.69 -0.44 -26.05
CA GLN A 101 8.66 -1.53 -26.00
C GLN A 101 10.08 -1.02 -25.64
N PHE A 102 10.82 -1.83 -24.89
CA PHE A 102 12.21 -1.53 -24.54
C PHE A 102 13.07 -2.77 -24.72
N VAL A 103 14.38 -2.57 -24.86
CA VAL A 103 15.35 -3.65 -24.86
C VAL A 103 15.81 -3.86 -23.43
N ASP A 104 15.54 -5.03 -22.88
CA ASP A 104 15.95 -5.38 -21.52
C ASP A 104 17.47 -5.53 -21.46
N PRO A 105 18.18 -4.74 -20.60
CA PRO A 105 19.63 -4.84 -20.50
C PRO A 105 20.14 -6.20 -19.98
N SER A 106 19.29 -7.01 -19.35
CA SER A 106 19.70 -8.28 -18.74
C SER A 106 19.87 -9.41 -19.75
N ASP A 107 19.02 -9.46 -20.78
CA ASP A 107 19.02 -10.52 -21.81
C ASP A 107 19.05 -10.00 -23.26
N GLY A 108 18.96 -8.69 -23.47
CA GLY A 108 18.98 -8.05 -24.78
C GLY A 108 17.69 -8.26 -25.59
N LEU A 109 16.63 -8.80 -25.00
CA LEU A 109 15.36 -9.05 -25.68
C LEU A 109 14.47 -7.80 -25.68
N THR A 110 13.67 -7.65 -26.74
CA THR A 110 12.62 -6.62 -26.77
C THR A 110 11.45 -7.08 -25.93
N LYS A 111 11.12 -6.32 -24.89
CA LYS A 111 10.04 -6.61 -23.94
C LYS A 111 9.09 -5.44 -23.82
N TRP A 112 7.89 -5.74 -23.31
CA TRP A 112 6.87 -4.73 -22.96
C TRP A 112 6.67 -4.63 -21.46
N TRP A 113 6.78 -5.77 -20.76
CA TRP A 113 6.73 -5.91 -19.32
C TRP A 113 8.15 -5.97 -18.76
N SER A 114 8.35 -5.41 -17.57
CA SER A 114 9.66 -5.42 -16.93
C SER A 114 9.79 -6.58 -15.96
N ASP A 115 10.55 -7.61 -16.33
CA ASP A 115 10.85 -8.77 -15.47
C ASP A 115 11.68 -8.40 -14.23
N ALA A 116 12.39 -7.26 -14.28
CA ALA A 116 13.19 -6.78 -13.17
C ALA A 116 12.36 -6.14 -12.05
N HIS A 117 11.15 -5.66 -12.34
CA HIS A 117 10.37 -4.88 -11.37
C HIS A 117 9.26 -5.74 -10.75
N VAL A 118 9.06 -5.59 -9.44
CA VAL A 118 7.91 -6.22 -8.73
C VAL A 118 6.58 -5.50 -9.03
N SER A 119 6.64 -4.27 -9.54
CA SER A 119 5.47 -3.46 -9.92
C SER A 119 5.50 -3.14 -11.42
N GLU A 120 5.49 -4.21 -12.23
CA GLU A 120 5.59 -4.14 -13.69
C GLU A 120 4.38 -3.46 -14.35
N ASP A 121 3.21 -3.60 -13.73
CA ASP A 121 1.97 -2.93 -14.11
C ASP A 121 2.09 -1.41 -14.00
N PHE A 122 2.63 -0.94 -12.89
CA PHE A 122 2.82 0.47 -12.62
C PHE A 122 3.86 1.10 -13.56
N ASP A 123 4.95 0.39 -13.86
CA ASP A 123 5.94 0.83 -14.85
C ASP A 123 5.32 1.00 -16.25
N ILE A 124 4.49 0.05 -16.71
CA ILE A 124 3.77 0.16 -17.98
C ILE A 124 2.85 1.38 -17.98
N SER A 125 2.07 1.57 -16.92
CA SER A 125 1.15 2.70 -16.79
C SER A 125 1.89 4.03 -16.94
N LEU A 126 2.99 4.20 -16.20
CA LEU A 126 3.81 5.40 -16.29
C LEU A 126 4.39 5.59 -17.69
N ARG A 127 4.95 4.54 -18.31
CA ARG A 127 5.50 4.64 -19.66
C ARG A 127 4.44 5.07 -20.67
N LEU A 128 3.22 4.54 -20.59
CA LEU A 128 2.14 4.93 -21.50
C LEU A 128 1.70 6.38 -21.28
N GLN A 129 1.45 6.76 -20.03
CA GLN A 129 0.99 8.09 -19.68
C GLN A 129 2.02 9.18 -20.00
N MET A 130 3.32 8.88 -19.85
CA MET A 130 4.40 9.79 -20.28
C MET A 130 4.46 9.98 -21.80
N HIS A 131 3.97 9.02 -22.60
CA HIS A 131 3.83 9.14 -24.05
C HIS A 131 2.51 9.84 -24.47
N GLY A 132 1.74 10.37 -23.51
CA GLY A 132 0.49 11.08 -23.78
C GLY A 132 -0.69 10.16 -24.09
N MET A 133 -0.56 8.85 -23.85
CA MET A 133 -1.67 7.91 -24.00
C MET A 133 -2.56 7.88 -22.76
N VAL A 134 -3.85 7.58 -22.96
CA VAL A 134 -4.84 7.61 -21.88
C VAL A 134 -4.98 6.23 -21.25
N VAL A 135 -4.90 6.19 -19.91
CA VAL A 135 -5.39 5.08 -19.08
C VAL A 135 -6.73 5.53 -18.50
N ARG A 136 -7.81 4.81 -18.81
CA ARG A 136 -9.19 5.16 -18.43
C ARG A 136 -9.74 4.16 -17.43
N LEU A 137 -10.47 4.66 -16.43
CA LEU A 137 -11.23 3.83 -15.48
C LEU A 137 -12.68 3.69 -15.94
N ALA A 138 -13.12 2.47 -16.19
CA ALA A 138 -14.49 2.12 -16.53
C ALA A 138 -15.27 1.61 -15.31
N THR A 139 -16.36 2.30 -14.96
CA THR A 139 -17.20 1.95 -13.80
C THR A 139 -18.60 1.43 -14.18
N TYR A 140 -18.92 1.36 -15.48
CA TYR A 140 -20.27 1.03 -15.96
C TYR A 140 -20.70 -0.43 -15.69
N HIS A 141 -19.76 -1.33 -15.39
CA HIS A 141 -20.07 -2.70 -14.92
C HIS A 141 -20.35 -2.78 -13.41
N ASN A 142 -20.41 -1.66 -12.68
CA ASN A 142 -20.81 -1.59 -11.27
C ASN A 142 -20.08 -2.60 -10.34
N GLY A 143 -18.78 -2.84 -10.58
CA GLY A 143 -17.98 -3.76 -9.76
C GLY A 143 -18.21 -5.25 -10.06
N GLU A 144 -18.85 -5.59 -11.17
CA GLU A 144 -19.03 -6.99 -11.58
C GLU A 144 -17.75 -7.68 -12.07
N PHE A 145 -16.68 -6.91 -12.33
CA PHE A 145 -15.32 -7.44 -12.31
C PHE A 145 -14.93 -7.70 -10.86
N LYS A 146 -15.02 -8.95 -10.39
CA LYS A 146 -14.83 -9.28 -8.96
C LYS A 146 -13.47 -9.94 -8.73
N GLU A 147 -12.78 -9.51 -7.68
CA GLU A 147 -11.47 -10.01 -7.27
C GLU A 147 -11.51 -10.52 -5.82
N GLY A 148 -10.76 -11.59 -5.54
CA GLY A 148 -10.54 -12.06 -4.18
C GLY A 148 -9.66 -11.11 -3.36
N VAL A 149 -9.99 -10.95 -2.08
CA VAL A 149 -9.10 -10.28 -1.11
C VAL A 149 -8.26 -11.30 -0.35
N SER A 150 -7.23 -10.83 0.36
CA SER A 150 -6.42 -11.71 1.19
C SER A 150 -7.26 -12.35 2.30
N LEU A 151 -7.12 -13.67 2.43
CA LEU A 151 -7.86 -14.46 3.41
C LEU A 151 -7.23 -14.43 4.80
N THR A 152 -5.93 -14.14 4.88
CA THR A 152 -5.17 -14.12 6.13
C THR A 152 -4.26 -12.90 6.24
N LEU A 153 -3.94 -12.52 7.49
CA LEU A 153 -2.95 -11.48 7.79
C LEU A 153 -1.60 -11.73 7.11
N TYR A 154 -1.16 -12.98 7.03
CA TYR A 154 0.15 -13.33 6.48
C TYR A 154 0.24 -13.07 4.98
N ASP A 155 -0.85 -13.36 4.27
CA ASP A 155 -0.96 -13.12 2.84
C ASP A 155 -0.96 -11.62 2.56
N GLU A 156 -1.75 -10.87 3.33
CA GLU A 156 -1.84 -9.42 3.19
C GLU A 156 -0.51 -8.74 3.54
N LEU A 157 0.19 -9.16 4.61
CA LEU A 157 1.53 -8.65 4.92
C LEU A 157 2.52 -8.88 3.79
N THR A 158 2.45 -10.04 3.14
CA THR A 158 3.31 -10.33 1.99
C THR A 158 2.98 -9.41 0.81
N ARG A 159 1.69 -9.11 0.60
CA ARG A 159 1.23 -8.15 -0.41
C ARG A 159 1.74 -6.72 -0.13
N TRP A 160 1.65 -6.24 1.12
CA TRP A 160 2.20 -4.93 1.50
C TRP A 160 3.73 -4.87 1.41
N GLU A 161 4.43 -5.96 1.75
CA GLU A 161 5.88 -6.07 1.53
C GLU A 161 6.24 -5.97 0.04
N LYS A 162 5.48 -6.63 -0.84
CA LYS A 162 5.66 -6.52 -2.31
C LYS A 162 5.47 -5.10 -2.79
N TYR A 163 4.39 -4.43 -2.38
CA TYR A 163 4.10 -3.06 -2.79
C TYR A 163 5.16 -2.08 -2.30
N ALA A 164 5.59 -2.19 -1.04
CA ALA A 164 6.65 -1.33 -0.49
C ALA A 164 8.01 -1.56 -1.19
N TYR A 165 8.34 -2.81 -1.52
CA TYR A 165 9.54 -3.15 -2.29
C TYR A 165 9.48 -2.56 -3.70
N GLY A 166 8.39 -2.81 -4.44
CA GLY A 166 8.23 -2.35 -5.82
C GLY A 166 8.18 -0.83 -5.94
N CYS A 167 7.52 -0.14 -5.00
CA CYS A 167 7.56 1.32 -4.91
C CYS A 167 8.99 1.85 -4.70
N ASN A 168 9.79 1.19 -3.86
CA ASN A 168 11.17 1.61 -3.61
C ASN A 168 12.09 1.38 -4.81
N GLU A 169 11.93 0.24 -5.49
CA GLU A 169 12.65 -0.09 -6.73
C GLU A 169 12.33 0.88 -7.87
N LEU A 170 11.08 1.32 -7.95
CA LEU A 170 10.65 2.29 -8.94
C LEU A 170 11.29 3.67 -8.73
N VAL A 171 11.43 4.11 -7.48
CA VAL A 171 11.95 5.46 -7.16
C VAL A 171 13.46 5.48 -7.05
N PHE A 172 14.06 4.55 -6.32
CA PHE A 172 15.48 4.60 -5.97
C PHE A 172 16.26 3.43 -6.54
N HIS A 173 17.53 3.67 -6.85
CA HIS A 173 18.48 2.59 -7.04
C HIS A 173 18.89 2.01 -5.67
N PRO A 174 19.36 0.74 -5.60
CA PRO A 174 19.98 0.23 -4.39
C PRO A 174 21.21 1.05 -3.99
N PHE A 175 21.53 1.11 -2.69
CA PHE A 175 22.57 2.00 -2.16
C PHE A 175 23.95 1.80 -2.81
N TYR A 176 24.31 0.56 -3.14
CA TYR A 176 25.59 0.29 -3.82
C TYR A 176 25.68 0.93 -5.22
N GLN A 177 24.53 1.15 -5.88
CA GLN A 177 24.48 1.75 -7.22
C GLN A 177 24.54 3.28 -7.19
N TRP A 178 24.36 3.90 -6.02
CA TRP A 178 24.24 5.36 -5.92
C TRP A 178 25.49 6.09 -6.41
N PHE A 179 26.68 5.52 -6.18
CA PHE A 179 27.95 6.14 -6.56
C PHE A 179 28.14 6.30 -8.07
N TYR A 180 27.50 5.46 -8.90
CA TYR A 180 27.71 5.48 -10.35
C TYR A 180 26.43 5.67 -11.18
N LYS A 181 25.23 5.45 -10.62
CA LYS A 181 23.94 5.74 -11.28
C LYS A 181 23.17 6.91 -10.65
N GLY A 182 23.57 7.36 -9.46
CA GLY A 182 22.79 8.29 -8.64
C GLY A 182 21.70 7.58 -7.82
N PRO A 183 21.03 8.28 -6.89
CA PRO A 183 20.08 7.68 -5.97
C PRO A 183 18.72 7.38 -6.61
N VAL A 184 18.25 8.18 -7.56
CA VAL A 184 16.90 8.11 -8.13
C VAL A 184 16.92 7.46 -9.51
N THR A 185 15.94 6.62 -9.81
CA THR A 185 15.87 5.94 -11.12
C THR A 185 15.56 6.92 -12.25
N ARG A 186 16.03 6.58 -13.47
CA ARG A 186 15.71 7.34 -14.69
C ARG A 186 14.23 7.29 -15.05
N LEU A 187 13.50 6.25 -14.64
CA LEU A 187 12.05 6.15 -14.86
C LEU A 187 11.34 7.22 -14.04
N PHE A 188 11.63 7.28 -12.74
CA PHE A 188 11.00 8.23 -11.84
C PHE A 188 11.34 9.69 -12.19
N LEU A 189 12.59 9.97 -12.56
CA LEU A 189 12.97 11.31 -13.04
C LEU A 189 12.22 11.71 -14.31
N ARG A 190 12.08 10.79 -15.29
CA ARG A 190 11.29 11.05 -16.50
C ARG A 190 9.83 11.30 -16.16
N PHE A 191 9.26 10.55 -15.23
CA PHE A 191 7.90 10.76 -14.74
C PHE A 191 7.72 12.16 -14.14
N LEU A 192 8.62 12.60 -13.25
CA LEU A 192 8.55 13.93 -12.64
C LEU A 192 8.59 15.06 -13.68
N TRP A 193 9.41 14.91 -14.72
CA TRP A 193 9.58 15.88 -15.80
C TRP A 193 8.73 15.63 -17.04
N SER A 194 7.78 14.69 -16.98
CA SER A 194 6.89 14.36 -18.10
C SER A 194 5.78 15.40 -18.31
N ASN A 195 5.00 15.26 -19.38
CA ASN A 195 3.83 16.09 -19.65
C ASN A 195 2.57 15.66 -18.88
N MET A 196 2.68 14.72 -17.93
CA MET A 196 1.55 14.31 -17.10
C MET A 196 1.04 15.47 -16.23
N PRO A 197 -0.27 15.52 -15.92
CA PRO A 197 -0.85 16.53 -15.04
C PRO A 197 -0.13 16.60 -13.69
N VAL A 198 0.11 17.82 -13.19
CA VAL A 198 0.81 18.03 -11.91
C VAL A 198 0.02 17.43 -10.75
N THR A 199 -1.31 17.52 -10.77
CA THR A 199 -2.19 16.91 -9.77
C THR A 199 -1.96 15.40 -9.67
N SER A 200 -1.93 14.72 -10.81
CA SER A 200 -1.66 13.28 -10.89
C SER A 200 -0.26 12.91 -10.43
N LYS A 201 0.75 13.74 -10.74
CA LYS A 201 2.09 13.54 -10.21
C LYS A 201 2.09 13.61 -8.68
N VAL A 202 1.39 14.58 -8.10
CA VAL A 202 1.26 14.71 -6.65
C VAL A 202 0.56 13.48 -6.05
N THR A 203 -0.55 13.01 -6.64
CA THR A 203 -1.25 11.81 -6.15
C THR A 203 -0.37 10.57 -6.21
N ILE A 204 0.29 10.33 -7.35
CA ILE A 204 1.19 9.18 -7.55
C ILE A 204 2.35 9.22 -6.55
N VAL A 205 3.00 10.37 -6.39
CA VAL A 205 4.08 10.56 -5.42
C VAL A 205 3.55 10.31 -4.00
N ALA A 206 2.39 10.87 -3.63
CA ALA A 206 1.80 10.66 -2.31
C ALA A 206 1.51 9.17 -2.03
N TYR A 207 0.97 8.44 -3.02
CA TYR A 207 0.74 7.00 -2.94
C TYR A 207 2.06 6.23 -2.70
N ILE A 208 3.09 6.48 -3.52
CA ILE A 208 4.40 5.82 -3.38
C ILE A 208 5.01 6.11 -2.01
N PHE A 209 4.99 7.38 -1.57
CA PHE A 209 5.58 7.78 -0.29
C PHE A 209 4.77 7.35 0.94
N THR A 210 3.53 6.88 0.76
CA THR A 210 2.73 6.30 1.85
C THR A 210 3.42 5.06 2.43
N TYR A 211 4.05 4.23 1.59
CA TYR A 211 4.80 3.05 2.06
C TYR A 211 6.02 3.44 2.91
N TYR A 212 6.68 4.57 2.60
CA TYR A 212 7.77 5.11 3.42
C TYR A 212 7.25 5.72 4.72
N ALA A 213 6.11 6.41 4.68
CA ALA A 213 5.47 6.94 5.89
C ALA A 213 5.13 5.80 6.87
N ILE A 214 4.55 4.71 6.36
CA ILE A 214 4.26 3.50 7.15
C ILE A 214 5.57 2.85 7.62
N GLY A 215 6.52 2.60 6.72
CA GLY A 215 7.78 1.92 7.04
C GLY A 215 8.69 2.69 8.01
N SER A 216 8.64 4.01 7.98
CA SER A 216 9.44 4.86 8.89
C SER A 216 8.80 5.05 10.26
N GLY A 217 7.52 4.67 10.45
CA GLY A 217 6.76 4.90 11.69
C GLY A 217 7.49 4.48 12.97
N MET A 218 7.95 3.23 13.06
CA MET A 218 8.70 2.75 14.23
C MET A 218 10.04 3.48 14.43
N LEU A 219 10.78 3.73 13.35
CA LEU A 219 12.09 4.40 13.40
C LEU A 219 11.93 5.85 13.88
N LEU A 220 11.02 6.61 13.27
CA LEU A 220 10.77 7.99 13.62
C LEU A 220 10.19 8.12 15.03
N ALA A 221 9.34 7.19 15.47
CA ALA A 221 8.86 7.17 16.86
C ALA A 221 10.01 6.90 17.85
N THR A 222 10.96 6.03 17.48
CA THR A 222 12.15 5.75 18.31
C THR A 222 13.08 6.96 18.38
N VAL A 223 13.37 7.59 17.24
CA VAL A 223 14.17 8.82 17.18
C VAL A 223 13.49 9.92 17.98
N ASN A 224 12.17 10.08 17.84
CA ASN A 224 11.39 11.04 18.60
C ASN A 224 11.49 10.79 20.11
N TYR A 225 11.38 9.54 20.55
CA TYR A 225 11.50 9.18 21.97
C TYR A 225 12.87 9.60 22.54
N ILE A 226 13.96 9.33 21.80
CA ILE A 226 15.32 9.67 22.23
C ILE A 226 15.52 11.18 22.25
N LEU A 227 15.16 11.88 21.17
CA LEU A 227 15.38 13.32 21.04
C LEU A 227 14.58 14.10 22.07
N LEU A 228 13.27 13.86 22.16
CA LEU A 228 12.41 14.59 23.08
C LEU A 228 12.62 14.16 24.53
N GLY A 229 12.95 12.89 24.77
CA GLY A 229 13.15 12.39 26.12
C GLY A 229 14.48 12.84 26.75
N LEU A 230 15.56 12.92 25.97
CA LEU A 230 16.88 13.27 26.50
C LEU A 230 17.25 14.74 26.34
N PHE A 231 16.66 15.45 25.39
CA PHE A 231 16.96 16.85 25.08
C PHE A 231 15.71 17.73 25.21
N ASP A 232 14.86 17.44 26.20
CA ASP A 232 13.60 18.16 26.40
C ASP A 232 13.80 19.68 26.56
N SER A 233 14.75 20.08 27.40
CA SER A 233 15.04 21.48 27.72
C SER A 233 15.52 22.32 26.53
N ASP A 234 16.07 21.68 25.49
CA ASP A 234 16.54 22.35 24.28
C ASP A 234 15.48 22.37 23.16
N ILE A 235 14.47 21.49 23.20
CA ILE A 235 13.58 21.20 22.06
C ILE A 235 12.09 21.37 22.39
N ASP A 236 11.69 21.45 23.67
CA ASP A 236 10.30 21.52 24.12
C ASP A 236 9.47 22.60 23.43
N HIS A 237 10.04 23.79 23.26
CA HIS A 237 9.39 24.96 22.65
C HIS A 237 9.08 24.76 21.17
N LEU A 238 9.82 23.89 20.47
CA LEU A 238 9.55 23.50 19.09
C LEU A 238 8.50 22.38 19.01
N TYR A 239 8.45 21.51 20.03
CA TYR A 239 7.71 20.26 19.97
C TYR A 239 6.31 20.31 20.61
N LEU A 240 6.11 21.04 21.72
CA LEU A 240 4.81 21.12 22.39
C LEU A 240 3.68 21.65 21.49
N PRO A 241 3.88 22.70 20.66
CA PRO A 241 2.89 23.11 19.67
C PRO A 241 2.62 22.00 18.63
N SER A 242 3.68 21.34 18.16
CA SER A 242 3.59 20.24 17.19
C SER A 242 2.80 19.03 17.74
N TRP A 243 2.93 18.73 19.03
CA TRP A 243 2.13 17.70 19.70
C TRP A 243 0.65 18.05 19.75
N GLY A 244 0.30 19.30 20.09
CA GLY A 244 -1.09 19.77 20.05
C GLY A 244 -1.70 19.68 18.64
N ILE A 245 -0.91 20.00 17.62
CA ILE A 245 -1.29 19.83 16.21
C ILE A 245 -1.50 18.34 15.89
N TRP A 246 -0.58 17.45 16.30
CA TRP A 246 -0.72 16.02 16.07
C TRP A 246 -2.00 15.45 16.72
N CYS A 247 -2.29 15.79 17.97
CA CYS A 247 -3.54 15.40 18.64
C CYS A 247 -4.78 15.89 17.87
N SER A 248 -4.72 17.13 17.37
CA SER A 248 -5.80 17.69 16.55
C SER A 248 -5.95 16.95 15.22
N LEU A 249 -4.85 16.62 14.54
CA LEU A 249 -4.87 15.81 13.32
C LEU A 249 -5.43 14.41 13.58
N VAL A 250 -5.01 13.75 14.67
CA VAL A 250 -5.48 12.40 14.96
C VAL A 250 -6.96 12.37 15.32
N VAL A 251 -7.43 13.28 16.17
CA VAL A 251 -8.82 13.24 16.67
C VAL A 251 -9.78 13.95 15.72
N VAL A 252 -9.46 15.18 15.34
CA VAL A 252 -10.35 16.04 14.54
C VAL A 252 -10.34 15.57 13.09
N PHE A 253 -9.18 15.42 12.46
CA PHE A 253 -9.14 15.07 11.04
C PHE A 253 -9.62 13.63 10.76
N ASN A 254 -9.31 12.62 11.59
CA ASN A 254 -9.88 11.29 11.35
C ASN A 254 -11.40 11.27 11.53
N GLY A 255 -11.92 11.98 12.53
CA GLY A 255 -13.37 12.11 12.75
C GLY A 255 -14.07 12.79 11.58
N PHE A 256 -13.61 13.98 11.20
CA PHE A 256 -14.17 14.72 10.07
C PHE A 256 -13.95 14.02 8.73
N SER A 257 -12.81 13.36 8.53
CA SER A 257 -12.54 12.57 7.32
C SER A 257 -13.53 11.42 7.18
N SER A 258 -13.86 10.71 8.27
CA SER A 258 -14.86 9.64 8.26
C SER A 258 -16.26 10.15 7.88
N ILE A 259 -16.65 11.32 8.39
CA ILE A 259 -17.91 11.98 8.03
C ILE A 259 -17.89 12.41 6.56
N ALA A 260 -16.86 13.12 6.12
CA ALA A 260 -16.73 13.60 4.75
C ALA A 260 -16.72 12.44 3.75
N PHE A 261 -15.97 11.38 4.04
CA PHE A 261 -15.91 10.19 3.18
C PHE A 261 -17.27 9.47 3.10
N SER A 262 -18.01 9.43 4.21
CA SER A 262 -19.38 8.90 4.25
C SER A 262 -20.36 9.75 3.42
N MET A 263 -20.18 11.08 3.40
CA MET A 263 -20.94 11.97 2.51
C MET A 263 -20.63 11.70 1.04
N VAL A 264 -19.36 11.51 0.68
CA VAL A 264 -18.95 11.17 -0.69
C VAL A 264 -19.58 9.86 -1.14
N ARG A 265 -19.50 8.79 -0.33
CA ARG A 265 -20.14 7.50 -0.65
C ARG A 265 -21.65 7.62 -0.85
N HIS A 266 -22.29 8.48 -0.06
CA HIS A 266 -23.70 8.77 -0.21
C HIS A 266 -24.03 9.52 -1.52
N GLN A 267 -23.24 10.54 -1.87
CA GLN A 267 -23.40 11.30 -3.11
C GLN A 267 -23.16 10.44 -4.35
N LEU A 268 -22.20 9.51 -4.28
CA LEU A 268 -21.92 8.53 -5.33
C LEU A 268 -22.97 7.41 -5.42
N ARG A 269 -23.99 7.42 -4.55
CA ARG A 269 -25.06 6.40 -4.46
C ARG A 269 -24.52 4.97 -4.24
N GLU A 270 -23.34 4.85 -3.63
CA GLU A 270 -22.76 3.56 -3.30
C GLU A 270 -23.36 3.01 -2.01
N GLU A 271 -23.60 3.89 -1.04
CA GLU A 271 -24.14 3.53 0.28
C GLU A 271 -25.00 4.64 0.88
N THR A 272 -25.77 4.32 1.91
CA THR A 272 -26.46 5.33 2.71
C THR A 272 -25.49 5.98 3.71
N PHE A 273 -25.62 7.30 3.94
CA PHE A 273 -24.69 8.05 4.79
C PHE A 273 -24.48 7.42 6.17
N TRP A 274 -25.56 7.09 6.88
CA TRP A 274 -25.48 6.52 8.23
C TRP A 274 -24.85 5.14 8.25
N ARG A 275 -25.11 4.30 7.23
CA ARG A 275 -24.48 2.99 7.12
C ARG A 275 -22.99 3.12 6.84
N ALA A 276 -22.60 3.98 5.91
CA ALA A 276 -21.20 4.26 5.61
C ALA A 276 -20.43 4.77 6.84
N LEU A 277 -21.06 5.63 7.65
CA LEU A 277 -20.46 6.15 8.88
C LEU A 277 -20.32 5.06 9.96
N LEU A 278 -21.35 4.23 10.15
CA LEU A 278 -21.29 3.12 11.09
C LEU A 278 -20.24 2.08 10.68
N ASP A 279 -20.12 1.79 9.38
CA ASP A 279 -19.08 0.91 8.87
C ASP A 279 -17.68 1.51 9.11
N ALA A 280 -17.49 2.82 8.91
CA ALA A 280 -16.23 3.49 9.23
C ALA A 280 -15.86 3.36 10.71
N VAL A 281 -16.81 3.58 11.61
CA VAL A 281 -16.58 3.42 13.06
C VAL A 281 -16.31 1.95 13.43
N LYS A 282 -17.05 1.02 12.84
CA LYS A 282 -16.91 -0.43 13.07
C LYS A 282 -15.51 -0.92 12.69
N TRP A 283 -14.98 -0.47 11.56
CA TRP A 283 -13.71 -0.96 11.01
C TRP A 283 -12.50 -0.11 11.42
N LEU A 284 -12.68 1.05 12.04
CA LEU A 284 -11.59 1.88 12.52
C LEU A 284 -10.62 1.14 13.47
N PRO A 285 -11.07 0.35 14.47
CA PRO A 285 -10.14 -0.39 15.33
C PRO A 285 -9.29 -1.41 14.56
N PHE A 286 -9.89 -2.09 13.57
CA PHE A 286 -9.18 -3.01 12.70
C PHE A 286 -8.06 -2.28 11.94
N LEU A 287 -8.38 -1.14 11.31
CA LEU A 287 -7.41 -0.36 10.54
C LEU A 287 -6.30 0.25 11.41
N ILE A 288 -6.60 0.68 12.63
CA ILE A 288 -5.59 1.21 13.57
C ILE A 288 -4.57 0.13 13.94
N ILE A 289 -5.05 -1.06 14.33
CA ILE A 289 -4.17 -2.19 14.68
C ILE A 289 -3.37 -2.63 13.46
N TYR A 290 -4.03 -2.72 12.30
CA TYR A 290 -3.41 -3.12 11.06
C TYR A 290 -2.30 -2.15 10.64
N PHE A 291 -2.63 -0.90 10.31
CA PHE A 291 -1.65 0.08 9.81
C PHE A 291 -0.61 0.50 10.85
N GLY A 292 -0.98 0.50 12.14
CA GLY A 292 -0.01 0.71 13.21
C GLY A 292 0.96 -0.47 13.39
N GLY A 293 0.58 -1.67 12.95
CA GLY A 293 1.38 -2.89 13.17
C GLY A 293 2.26 -3.32 12.00
N ILE A 294 1.99 -2.86 10.77
CA ILE A 294 2.74 -3.28 9.58
C ILE A 294 4.03 -2.47 9.32
N SER A 295 4.35 -1.48 10.17
CA SER A 295 5.48 -0.56 9.98
C SER A 295 6.80 -1.30 9.76
N LEU A 296 7.13 -2.25 10.63
CA LEU A 296 8.37 -3.03 10.54
C LEU A 296 8.41 -3.94 9.29
N ASN A 297 7.27 -4.46 8.84
CA ASN A 297 7.18 -5.26 7.62
C ASN A 297 7.51 -4.41 6.37
N CYS A 298 6.92 -3.22 6.27
CA CYS A 298 7.21 -2.28 5.19
C CYS A 298 8.68 -1.80 5.24
N ALA A 299 9.19 -1.49 6.44
CA ALA A 299 10.59 -1.10 6.64
C ALA A 299 11.55 -2.18 6.15
N LYS A 300 11.29 -3.44 6.52
CA LYS A 300 12.07 -4.61 6.08
C LYS A 300 12.11 -4.68 4.56
N ALA A 301 10.96 -4.58 3.89
CA ALA A 301 10.88 -4.65 2.43
C ALA A 301 11.69 -3.53 1.74
N ILE A 302 11.53 -2.29 2.20
CA ILE A 302 12.27 -1.13 1.68
C ILE A 302 13.78 -1.31 1.87
N LEU A 303 14.22 -1.72 3.06
CA LEU A 303 15.63 -1.94 3.37
C LEU A 303 16.21 -3.13 2.59
N CYS A 304 15.46 -4.22 2.41
CA CYS A 304 15.89 -5.35 1.59
C CYS A 304 16.21 -4.91 0.16
N HIS A 305 15.34 -4.12 -0.49
CA HIS A 305 15.66 -3.55 -1.80
C HIS A 305 16.90 -2.64 -1.73
N ALA A 306 16.95 -1.72 -0.77
CA ALA A 306 18.03 -0.74 -0.65
C ALA A 306 19.42 -1.40 -0.46
N PHE A 307 19.47 -2.53 0.23
CA PHE A 307 20.68 -3.34 0.44
C PHE A 307 20.84 -4.50 -0.56
N SER A 308 19.98 -4.61 -1.57
CA SER A 308 20.01 -5.69 -2.58
C SER A 308 19.93 -7.10 -1.99
N ILE A 309 19.11 -7.26 -0.96
CA ILE A 309 18.75 -8.53 -0.35
C ILE A 309 17.51 -9.05 -1.08
N ASN A 310 17.67 -10.18 -1.78
CA ASN A 310 16.59 -10.80 -2.53
C ASN A 310 15.48 -11.29 -1.58
N LEU A 311 14.26 -10.85 -1.83
CA LEU A 311 13.06 -11.40 -1.21
C LEU A 311 12.39 -12.36 -2.18
N GLU A 312 12.17 -13.60 -1.74
CA GLU A 312 11.38 -14.56 -2.50
C GLU A 312 9.89 -14.35 -2.22
N TRP A 313 9.13 -14.22 -3.29
CA TRP A 313 7.71 -13.93 -3.25
C TRP A 313 6.90 -15.22 -3.39
N ALA A 314 6.22 -15.62 -2.31
CA ALA A 314 5.21 -16.67 -2.41
C ALA A 314 3.96 -16.15 -3.16
N SER A 315 3.25 -17.06 -3.83
CA SER A 315 1.91 -16.79 -4.35
C SER A 315 0.92 -16.64 -3.20
N THR A 316 0.01 -15.67 -3.30
CA THR A 316 -1.07 -15.47 -2.33
C THR A 316 -1.93 -16.74 -2.23
N ALA A 317 -2.21 -17.20 -1.01
CA ALA A 317 -3.06 -18.36 -0.81
C ALA A 317 -4.51 -18.04 -1.22
N LYS A 318 -5.12 -18.93 -2.00
CA LYS A 318 -6.48 -18.77 -2.54
C LYS A 318 -7.54 -19.56 -1.78
N GLU A 319 -7.09 -20.46 -0.93
CA GLU A 319 -7.91 -21.26 -0.03
C GLU A 319 -7.31 -21.17 1.36
N MET A 320 -8.15 -21.31 2.38
CA MET A 320 -7.67 -21.44 3.75
C MET A 320 -6.91 -22.75 3.89
N GLY A 321 -5.62 -22.64 4.24
CA GLY A 321 -4.83 -23.81 4.64
C GLY A 321 -5.37 -24.47 5.92
N PRO A 322 -4.78 -25.58 6.37
CA PRO A 322 -5.25 -26.30 7.56
C PRO A 322 -5.35 -25.36 8.77
N THR A 323 -6.58 -25.22 9.27
CA THR A 323 -6.92 -24.34 10.39
C THR A 323 -6.83 -25.11 11.72
N GLY A 324 -6.21 -24.48 12.72
CA GLY A 324 -6.07 -25.04 14.06
C GLY A 324 -5.27 -24.09 14.94
N PHE A 325 -5.70 -23.91 16.19
CA PHE A 325 -5.10 -22.92 17.10
C PHE A 325 -3.58 -23.06 17.23
N TYR A 326 -3.08 -24.30 17.36
CA TYR A 326 -1.64 -24.57 17.47
C TYR A 326 -0.88 -24.33 16.16
N ILE A 327 -1.50 -24.60 15.01
CA ILE A 327 -0.90 -24.34 13.68
C ILE A 327 -0.80 -22.83 13.45
N GLY A 328 -1.87 -22.09 13.78
CA GLY A 328 -1.89 -20.64 13.73
C GLY A 328 -0.84 -20.02 14.64
N MET A 329 -0.69 -20.54 15.87
CA MET A 329 0.30 -20.05 16.83
C MET A 329 1.75 -20.32 16.39
N ASP A 330 2.09 -21.50 15.88
CA ASP A 330 3.45 -21.77 15.35
C ASP A 330 3.78 -20.85 14.16
N LYS A 331 2.83 -20.68 13.23
CA LYS A 331 2.98 -19.76 12.08
C LYS A 331 3.18 -18.32 12.54
N MET A 332 2.39 -17.88 13.52
CA MET A 332 2.48 -16.55 14.13
C MET A 332 3.87 -16.31 14.73
N VAL A 333 4.34 -17.20 15.60
CA VAL A 333 5.64 -17.06 16.28
C VAL A 333 6.78 -17.02 15.27
N ARG A 334 6.78 -17.91 14.28
CA ARG A 334 7.84 -17.94 13.26
C ARG A 334 7.91 -16.66 12.45
N ARG A 335 6.77 -16.08 12.09
CA ARG A 335 6.71 -14.87 11.27
C ARG A 335 7.01 -13.60 12.07
N PHE A 336 6.56 -13.51 13.32
CA PHE A 336 6.64 -12.28 14.13
C PHE A 336 7.73 -12.27 15.20
N LYS A 337 8.52 -13.35 15.36
CA LYS A 337 9.60 -13.41 16.38
C LYS A 337 10.54 -12.20 16.36
N TRP A 338 10.90 -11.68 15.18
CA TRP A 338 11.79 -10.53 15.05
C TRP A 338 11.08 -9.22 15.39
N THR A 339 9.81 -9.08 14.97
CA THR A 339 8.96 -7.95 15.37
C THR A 339 8.84 -7.88 16.89
N TRP A 340 8.53 -9.00 17.55
CA TRP A 340 8.45 -9.05 19.01
C TRP A 340 9.79 -8.84 19.70
N ALA A 341 10.89 -9.35 19.15
CA ALA A 341 12.23 -9.07 19.69
C ALA A 341 12.56 -7.58 19.65
N ILE A 342 12.29 -6.89 18.53
CA ILE A 342 12.47 -5.44 18.41
C ILE A 342 11.58 -4.69 19.40
N CYS A 343 10.29 -5.03 19.44
CA CYS A 343 9.34 -4.44 20.38
C CYS A 343 9.77 -4.62 21.85
N LEU A 344 10.26 -5.81 22.21
CA LEU A 344 10.73 -6.13 23.56
C LEU A 344 11.98 -5.34 23.92
N VAL A 345 12.95 -5.22 23.00
CA VAL A 345 14.15 -4.40 23.19
C VAL A 345 13.76 -2.94 23.38
N LEU A 346 12.92 -2.38 22.51
CA LEU A 346 12.47 -0.98 22.62
C LEU A 346 11.68 -0.73 23.90
N ALA A 347 10.79 -1.64 24.30
CA ALA A 347 10.08 -1.56 25.57
C ALA A 347 11.04 -1.63 26.77
N GLY A 348 12.05 -2.51 26.72
CA GLY A 348 13.08 -2.60 27.75
C GLY A 348 13.91 -1.32 27.86
N VAL A 349 14.26 -0.71 26.73
CA VAL A 349 14.92 0.61 26.67
C VAL A 349 14.05 1.68 27.31
N MET A 350 12.76 1.73 26.98
CA MET A 350 11.83 2.69 27.57
C MET A 350 11.71 2.53 29.09
N ILE A 351 11.62 1.29 29.58
CA ILE A 351 11.56 1.00 31.01
C ILE A 351 12.88 1.41 31.69
N TYR A 352 14.03 1.07 31.10
CA TYR A 352 15.34 1.46 31.63
C TYR A 352 15.46 2.98 31.76
N PHE A 353 15.10 3.75 30.74
CA PHE A 353 15.13 5.22 30.83
C PHE A 353 14.10 5.78 31.80
N ALA A 354 12.98 5.10 32.04
CA ALA A 354 11.98 5.55 32.99
C ALA A 354 12.38 5.37 34.47
N VAL A 355 13.12 4.29 34.81
CA VAL A 355 13.39 3.93 36.22
C VAL A 355 14.84 3.59 36.58
N GLY A 356 15.69 3.28 35.59
CA GLY A 356 17.04 2.76 35.80
C GLY A 356 18.17 3.65 35.30
N ALA A 357 17.88 4.70 34.53
CA ALA A 357 18.87 5.61 34.01
C ALA A 357 19.44 6.54 35.11
N PRO A 358 20.70 6.98 35.00
CA PRO A 358 21.28 7.97 35.90
C PRO A 358 20.52 9.29 35.89
N TRP A 359 20.66 10.05 36.97
CA TRP A 359 20.07 11.39 37.08
C TRP A 359 20.48 12.28 35.89
N GLY A 360 19.51 12.94 35.27
CA GLY A 360 19.70 13.73 34.05
C GLY A 360 19.44 12.98 32.74
N TRP A 361 19.33 11.65 32.76
CA TRP A 361 19.00 10.83 31.59
C TRP A 361 17.65 10.12 31.72
N THR A 362 16.90 10.40 32.78
CA THR A 362 15.63 9.74 33.08
C THR A 362 14.47 10.32 32.26
N ILE A 363 13.74 9.47 31.56
CA ILE A 363 12.53 9.83 30.80
C ILE A 363 11.31 9.35 31.58
N THR A 364 10.97 10.08 32.65
CA THR A 364 9.90 9.68 33.58
C THR A 364 8.67 10.59 33.43
N PRO A 365 7.46 10.00 33.30
CA PRO A 365 6.20 10.75 33.34
C PRO A 365 6.08 11.61 34.60
N GLY A 366 5.69 12.88 34.45
CA GLY A 366 5.48 13.78 35.58
C GLY A 366 4.73 15.06 35.19
N PRO A 367 4.25 15.85 36.17
CA PRO A 367 3.41 17.03 35.92
C PRO A 367 4.07 18.14 35.08
N TYR A 368 5.41 18.19 35.08
CA TYR A 368 6.21 19.18 34.36
C TYR A 368 7.17 18.52 33.36
N SER A 369 6.87 17.27 32.94
CA SER A 369 7.74 16.47 32.08
C SER A 369 7.09 16.28 30.71
N THR A 370 7.89 16.48 29.65
CA THR A 370 7.50 16.16 28.26
C THR A 370 7.59 14.66 27.98
N ALA A 371 8.02 13.83 28.96
CA ALA A 371 8.18 12.38 28.79
C ALA A 371 6.92 11.70 28.26
N ASN A 372 5.72 12.13 28.65
CA ASN A 372 4.47 11.55 28.12
C ASN A 372 4.33 11.73 26.60
N VAL A 373 4.77 12.89 26.11
CA VAL A 373 4.76 13.24 24.68
C VAL A 373 5.81 12.43 23.92
N ALA A 374 6.94 12.11 24.55
CA ALA A 374 7.97 11.25 23.98
C ALA A 374 7.56 9.76 23.97
N ILE A 375 6.95 9.30 25.07
CA ILE A 375 6.57 7.90 25.31
C ILE A 375 5.41 7.48 24.40
N ALA A 376 4.37 8.31 24.27
CA ALA A 376 3.12 7.89 23.65
C ALA A 376 3.26 7.40 22.19
N PRO A 377 3.96 8.10 21.27
CA PRO A 377 4.11 7.64 19.89
C PRO A 377 4.82 6.29 19.79
N LEU A 378 5.91 6.09 20.54
CA LEU A 378 6.68 4.85 20.52
C LEU A 378 5.88 3.71 21.17
N ALA A 379 5.19 3.98 22.28
CA ALA A 379 4.31 3.00 22.93
C ALA A 379 3.20 2.53 21.97
N ILE A 380 2.56 3.45 21.24
CA ILE A 380 1.54 3.10 20.23
C ILE A 380 2.13 2.18 19.16
N GLN A 381 3.31 2.50 18.61
CA GLN A 381 3.96 1.67 17.60
C GLN A 381 4.31 0.27 18.13
N ILE A 382 4.88 0.18 19.34
CA ILE A 382 5.22 -1.08 20.01
C ILE A 382 3.96 -1.92 20.25
N CYS A 383 2.91 -1.33 20.81
CA CYS A 383 1.65 -2.00 21.09
C CYS A 383 1.00 -2.50 19.81
N SER A 384 0.80 -1.65 18.80
CA SER A 384 0.18 -2.05 17.53
C SER A 384 0.98 -3.14 16.82
N SER A 385 2.31 -3.02 16.74
CA SER A 385 3.17 -4.05 16.12
C SER A 385 3.17 -5.36 16.88
N SER A 386 3.06 -5.32 18.22
CA SER A 386 3.03 -6.52 19.05
C SER A 386 1.68 -7.22 19.02
N PHE A 387 0.59 -6.45 19.00
CA PHE A 387 -0.79 -6.94 19.07
C PHE A 387 -1.37 -7.36 17.73
N LEU A 388 -0.91 -6.78 16.61
CA LEU A 388 -1.32 -7.15 15.26
C LEU A 388 -1.46 -8.68 15.04
N PRO A 389 -0.44 -9.52 15.32
CA PRO A 389 -0.56 -10.96 15.14
C PRO A 389 -1.62 -11.63 16.02
N PHE A 390 -1.84 -11.14 17.24
CA PHE A 390 -2.81 -11.74 18.16
C PHE A 390 -4.26 -11.43 17.78
N PHE A 391 -4.54 -10.20 17.36
CA PHE A 391 -5.90 -9.79 17.01
C PHE A 391 -6.30 -10.20 15.58
N LEU A 392 -5.36 -10.16 14.63
CA LEU A 392 -5.66 -10.35 13.21
C LEU A 392 -5.02 -11.61 12.60
N GLY A 393 -4.12 -12.29 13.33
CA GLY A 393 -3.37 -13.44 12.82
C GLY A 393 -3.86 -14.82 13.29
N LEU A 394 -4.74 -14.87 14.29
CA LEU A 394 -5.36 -16.10 14.81
C LEU A 394 -6.79 -16.20 14.28
N ASN A 395 -6.97 -16.90 13.15
CA ASN A 395 -8.27 -17.24 12.55
C ASN A 395 -8.49 -18.75 12.54
#